data_AF-A0A9C9F967-F1
#
_entry.id   AF-A0A9C9F967-F1
#
_cell.length_a   1.000
_cell.length_b   1.000
_cell.length_c   1.000
_cell.angle_alpha   90.00
_cell.angle_beta   90.00
_cell.angle_gamma   90.00
#
_symmetry.space_group_name_H-M   'P 1'
#
loop_
_entity.id
_entity.type
_entity.pdbx_description
1 polymer ?
#
loop_
_entity_poly.entity_id
_entity_poly.type
_entity_poly.pdbx_seq_one_letter_code
_entity_poly.pdbx_strand_id
1 'polypeptide(L)'
;MDKKKKKIRRKYFRHRELRFSIALVILWSLLAMAFLTYLTRELGGKIEPGLFFFIIVFAGYAVVVVFLTLFFAHRFVGPFERLKTEMRIILSGDYHRRLCIRNNDDVYIRSFISEVNKVLDELEKMKLFKEELHANIDYELQNIVSLFENRDVSGEKQRETMIAFHEKVNTLFK
;
A
#
# COMPACT_ATOMS: atom_id res chain seq x y z
N MET A 1 1.39 19.49 25.49
CA MET A 1 0.02 19.49 24.92
C MET A 1 -0.07 19.86 23.43
N ASP A 2 1.00 20.42 22.84
CA ASP A 2 0.95 21.03 21.51
C ASP A 2 1.12 20.04 20.32
N LYS A 3 1.86 18.94 20.51
CA LYS A 3 2.04 17.88 19.49
C LYS A 3 0.73 17.12 19.18
N LYS A 4 -0.17 16.96 20.16
CA LYS A 4 -1.48 16.30 19.97
C LYS A 4 -2.43 17.15 19.11
N LYS A 5 -2.49 18.48 19.33
CA LYS A 5 -3.31 19.40 18.53
C LYS A 5 -2.88 19.47 17.06
N LYS A 6 -1.57 19.46 16.77
CA LYS A 6 -1.04 19.38 15.39
C LYS A 6 -1.45 18.09 14.65
N LYS A 7 -1.47 16.94 15.35
CA LYS A 7 -1.86 15.65 14.76
C LYS A 7 -3.36 15.60 14.39
N ILE A 8 -4.21 16.23 15.20
CA ILE A 8 -5.67 16.26 14.98
C ILE A 8 -6.05 17.18 13.80
N ARG A 9 -5.40 18.35 13.66
CA ARG A 9 -5.61 19.24 12.50
C ARG A 9 -5.26 18.58 11.16
N ARG A 10 -4.19 17.77 11.11
CA ARG A 10 -3.83 16.98 9.92
C ARG A 10 -4.89 15.93 9.56
N LYS A 11 -5.58 15.34 10.55
CA LYS A 11 -6.57 14.28 10.32
C LYS A 11 -7.86 14.81 9.68
N TYR A 12 -8.29 16.03 10.04
CA TYR A 12 -9.49 16.67 9.46
C TYR A 12 -9.24 17.26 8.06
N PHE A 13 -8.03 17.77 7.78
CA PHE A 13 -7.68 18.21 6.43
C PHE A 13 -7.70 17.04 5.42
N ARG A 14 -7.23 15.87 5.87
CA ARG A 14 -7.05 14.67 5.03
C ARG A 14 -8.34 13.92 4.65
N HIS A 15 -9.54 14.29 5.10
CA HIS A 15 -10.80 13.73 4.56
C HIS A 15 -11.45 14.65 3.50
N ARG A 16 -11.06 15.93 3.47
CA ARG A 16 -11.59 16.92 2.52
C ARG A 16 -11.00 16.76 1.12
N GLU A 17 -9.75 16.30 1.03
CA GLU A 17 -8.96 16.22 -0.19
C GLU A 17 -9.42 15.13 -1.21
N LEU A 18 -10.09 14.04 -0.79
CA LEU A 18 -10.48 12.91 -1.67
C LEU A 18 -11.68 13.33 -2.49
N ARG A 19 -12.57 14.03 -1.80
CA ARG A 19 -13.68 14.74 -2.38
C ARG A 19 -13.16 15.77 -3.38
N PHE A 20 -12.01 16.41 -3.13
CA PHE A 20 -11.42 17.33 -4.10
C PHE A 20 -10.84 16.63 -5.34
N SER A 21 -10.08 15.52 -5.22
CA SER A 21 -9.57 14.83 -6.42
C SER A 21 -10.71 14.30 -7.31
N ILE A 22 -11.72 13.66 -6.71
CA ILE A 22 -12.89 13.17 -7.46
C ILE A 22 -13.75 14.33 -7.97
N ALA A 23 -13.98 15.37 -7.16
CA ALA A 23 -14.71 16.55 -7.63
C ALA A 23 -13.97 17.27 -8.75
N LEU A 24 -12.64 17.28 -8.74
CA LEU A 24 -11.83 17.87 -9.81
C LEU A 24 -11.98 17.06 -11.11
N VAL A 25 -12.03 15.73 -11.03
CA VAL A 25 -12.33 14.85 -12.17
C VAL A 25 -13.72 15.18 -12.75
N ILE A 26 -14.72 15.23 -11.89
CA ILE A 26 -16.10 15.54 -12.29
C ILE A 26 -16.16 16.95 -12.89
N LEU A 27 -15.49 17.92 -12.27
CA LEU A 27 -15.44 19.31 -12.74
C LEU A 27 -14.80 19.41 -14.12
N TRP A 28 -13.65 18.77 -14.36
CA TRP A 28 -13.02 18.76 -15.69
C TRP A 28 -13.90 18.07 -16.73
N SER A 29 -14.59 17.00 -16.35
CA SER A 29 -15.50 16.29 -17.25
C SER A 29 -16.70 17.17 -17.64
N LEU A 30 -17.27 17.88 -16.67
CA LEU A 30 -18.36 18.84 -16.89
C LEU A 30 -17.90 20.04 -17.73
N LEU A 31 -16.72 20.59 -17.45
CA LEU A 31 -16.15 21.70 -18.22
C LEU A 31 -15.87 21.29 -19.67
N ALA A 32 -15.29 20.11 -19.88
CA ALA A 32 -15.03 19.60 -21.23
C ALA A 32 -16.34 19.37 -22.01
N MET A 33 -17.37 18.83 -21.34
CA MET A 33 -18.70 18.68 -21.91
C MET A 33 -19.34 20.03 -22.25
N ALA A 34 -19.32 20.99 -21.34
CA ALA A 34 -19.88 22.33 -21.56
C ALA A 34 -19.16 23.07 -22.70
N PHE A 35 -17.82 22.95 -22.74
CA PHE A 35 -17.00 23.52 -23.81
C PHE A 35 -17.34 22.90 -25.16
N LEU A 36 -17.45 21.57 -25.26
CA LEU A 36 -17.86 20.91 -26.51
C LEU A 36 -19.27 21.32 -26.94
N THR A 37 -20.23 21.37 -26.02
CA THR A 37 -21.61 21.83 -26.32
C THR A 37 -21.64 23.27 -26.80
N TYR A 38 -20.81 24.15 -26.22
CA TYR A 38 -20.66 25.52 -26.70
C TYR A 38 -20.07 25.56 -28.11
N LEU A 39 -19.00 24.80 -28.35
CA LEU A 39 -18.33 24.73 -29.64
C LEU A 39 -19.25 24.17 -30.73
N THR A 40 -20.03 23.12 -30.44
CA THR A 40 -21.00 22.56 -31.38
C THR A 40 -22.11 23.54 -31.71
N ARG A 41 -22.59 24.31 -30.74
CA ARG A 41 -23.61 25.35 -30.96
C ARG A 41 -23.08 26.49 -31.83
N GLU A 42 -21.87 26.98 -31.55
CA GLU A 42 -21.24 28.06 -32.32
C GLU A 42 -20.93 27.61 -33.76
N LEU A 43 -20.45 26.38 -33.95
CA LEU A 43 -20.18 25.81 -35.27
C LEU A 43 -21.47 25.49 -36.03
N GLY A 44 -22.51 24.98 -35.35
CA GLY A 44 -23.79 24.67 -35.97
C GLY A 44 -24.58 25.90 -36.43
N GLY A 45 -24.25 27.10 -35.91
CA GLY A 45 -24.76 28.37 -36.43
C GLY A 45 -24.06 28.84 -37.72
N LYS A 46 -22.91 28.25 -38.07
CA LYS A 46 -22.07 28.66 -39.22
C LYS A 46 -21.93 27.57 -40.29
N ILE A 47 -22.17 26.31 -39.92
CA ILE A 47 -22.02 25.12 -40.77
C ILE A 47 -23.40 24.47 -40.87
N GLU A 48 -23.84 24.15 -42.10
CA GLU A 48 -25.09 23.42 -42.29
C GLU A 48 -25.03 22.05 -41.57
N PRO A 49 -26.10 21.68 -40.83
CA PRO A 49 -26.18 20.37 -40.18
C PRO A 49 -26.15 19.25 -41.24
N GLY A 50 -24.99 18.64 -41.43
CA GLY A 50 -24.76 17.55 -42.36
C GLY A 50 -23.80 16.49 -41.80
N LEU A 51 -23.54 15.46 -42.59
CA LEU A 51 -22.67 14.33 -42.21
C LEU A 51 -21.28 14.81 -41.74
N PHE A 52 -20.72 15.83 -42.41
CA PHE A 52 -19.42 16.40 -42.06
C PHE A 52 -19.42 17.08 -40.68
N PHE A 53 -20.46 17.85 -40.36
CA PHE A 53 -20.63 18.46 -39.05
C PHE A 53 -20.72 17.39 -37.96
N PHE A 54 -21.51 16.33 -38.18
CA PHE A 54 -21.63 15.22 -37.24
C PHE A 54 -20.28 14.53 -36.98
N ILE A 55 -19.48 14.28 -38.02
CA ILE A 55 -18.15 13.67 -37.90
C ILE A 55 -17.22 14.56 -37.06
N ILE A 56 -17.20 15.87 -37.29
CA ILE A 56 -16.37 16.81 -36.52
C ILE A 56 -16.76 16.81 -35.05
N VAL A 57 -18.06 16.88 -34.76
CA VAL A 57 -18.58 16.85 -33.39
C VAL A 57 -18.18 15.55 -32.69
N PHE A 58 -18.42 14.41 -33.35
CA PHE A 58 -18.09 13.10 -32.82
C PHE A 58 -16.59 12.94 -32.56
N ALA A 59 -15.74 13.39 -33.50
CA ALA A 59 -14.30 13.39 -33.34
C ALA A 59 -13.86 14.25 -32.13
N GLY A 60 -14.49 15.42 -31.94
CA GLY A 60 -14.24 16.27 -30.77
C GLY A 60 -14.53 15.57 -29.44
N TYR A 61 -15.68 14.88 -29.34
CA TYR A 61 -15.99 14.07 -28.17
C TYR A 61 -15.01 12.91 -27.98
N ALA A 62 -14.63 12.21 -29.06
CA ALA A 62 -13.67 11.11 -28.98
C ALA A 62 -12.30 11.57 -28.45
N VAL A 63 -11.81 12.73 -28.92
CA VAL A 63 -10.55 13.33 -28.43
C VAL A 63 -10.62 13.64 -26.95
N VAL A 64 -11.72 14.24 -26.47
CA VAL A 64 -11.90 14.53 -25.04
C VAL A 64 -11.91 13.24 -24.21
N VAL A 65 -12.63 12.21 -24.66
CA VAL A 65 -12.66 10.92 -23.97
C VAL A 65 -11.27 10.32 -23.89
N VAL A 66 -10.54 10.24 -25.00
CA VAL A 66 -9.16 9.71 -25.02
C VAL A 66 -8.25 10.51 -24.10
N PHE A 67 -8.31 11.84 -24.14
CA PHE A 67 -7.50 12.70 -23.30
C PHE A 67 -7.77 12.47 -21.81
N LEU A 68 -9.05 12.43 -21.42
CA LEU A 68 -9.45 12.13 -20.03
C LEU A 68 -8.97 10.74 -19.61
N THR A 69 -9.16 9.72 -20.45
CA THR A 69 -8.70 8.35 -20.16
C THR A 69 -7.20 8.30 -19.94
N LEU A 70 -6.39 8.90 -20.82
CA LEU A 70 -4.93 8.93 -20.68
C LEU A 70 -4.49 9.68 -19.43
N PHE A 71 -5.12 10.83 -19.15
CA PHE A 71 -4.84 11.61 -17.95
C PHE A 71 -5.11 10.80 -16.67
N PHE A 72 -6.25 10.10 -16.61
CA PHE A 72 -6.60 9.27 -15.46
C PHE A 72 -5.74 8.02 -15.35
N ALA A 73 -5.45 7.35 -16.45
CA ALA A 73 -4.55 6.19 -16.47
C ALA A 73 -3.17 6.58 -15.90
N HIS A 74 -2.61 7.70 -16.36
CA HIS A 74 -1.31 8.15 -15.88
C HIS A 74 -1.34 8.57 -14.39
N ARG A 75 -2.41 9.26 -13.95
CA ARG A 75 -2.50 9.77 -12.57
C ARG A 75 -2.86 8.69 -11.53
N PHE A 76 -3.66 7.70 -11.90
CA PHE A 76 -4.13 6.68 -10.96
C PHE A 76 -3.49 5.31 -11.20
N VAL A 77 -3.52 4.78 -12.42
CA VAL A 77 -3.06 3.41 -12.70
C VAL A 77 -1.54 3.28 -12.53
N GLY A 78 -0.78 4.28 -12.97
CA GLY A 78 0.68 4.28 -12.88
C GLY A 78 1.22 4.03 -11.45
N PRO A 79 0.81 4.82 -10.44
CA PRO A 79 1.18 4.56 -9.05
C PRO A 79 0.82 3.16 -8.55
N PHE A 80 -0.35 2.61 -8.90
CA PHE A 80 -0.77 1.29 -8.45
C PHE A 80 0.07 0.16 -9.04
N GLU A 81 0.45 0.23 -10.32
CA GLU A 81 1.32 -0.79 -10.93
C GLU A 81 2.73 -0.79 -10.29
N ARG A 82 3.26 0.38 -9.93
CA ARG A 82 4.52 0.46 -9.16
C ARG A 82 4.39 -0.20 -7.79
N LEU A 83 3.34 0.15 -7.04
CA LEU A 83 3.08 -0.41 -5.72
C LEU A 83 2.88 -1.92 -5.76
N LYS A 84 2.21 -2.44 -6.79
CA LYS A 84 2.04 -3.88 -7.03
C LYS A 84 3.38 -4.58 -7.25
N THR A 85 4.27 -3.95 -8.01
CA THR A 85 5.62 -4.48 -8.26
C THR A 85 6.44 -4.51 -6.98
N GLU A 86 6.46 -3.42 -6.20
CA GLU A 86 7.15 -3.37 -4.91
C GLU A 86 6.58 -4.39 -3.91
N MET A 87 5.26 -4.54 -3.86
CA MET A 87 4.60 -5.54 -3.01
C MET A 87 5.00 -6.96 -3.39
N ARG A 88 5.14 -7.27 -4.69
CA ARG A 88 5.60 -8.60 -5.13
C ARG A 88 7.02 -8.91 -4.63
N ILE A 89 7.88 -7.90 -4.58
CA ILE A 89 9.24 -8.06 -4.05
C ILE A 89 9.21 -8.33 -2.54
N ILE A 90 8.39 -7.59 -1.79
CA ILE A 90 8.19 -7.83 -0.36
C ILE A 90 7.67 -9.26 -0.11
N LEU A 91 6.68 -9.69 -0.89
CA LEU A 91 6.13 -11.04 -0.82
C LEU A 91 7.15 -12.14 -1.18
N SER A 92 8.18 -11.82 -1.96
CA SER A 92 9.27 -12.77 -2.27
C SER A 92 10.27 -12.96 -1.14
N GLY A 93 10.12 -12.23 -0.02
CA GLY A 93 10.90 -12.44 1.21
C GLY A 93 11.75 -11.25 1.66
N ASP A 94 11.77 -10.16 0.88
CA ASP A 94 12.45 -8.92 1.25
C ASP A 94 11.55 -8.05 2.15
N TYR A 95 11.41 -8.46 3.40
CA TYR A 95 10.54 -7.80 4.37
C TYR A 95 11.10 -6.47 4.91
N HIS A 96 12.38 -6.15 4.67
CA HIS A 96 12.96 -4.85 5.05
C HIS A 96 12.52 -3.73 4.11
N ARG A 97 12.07 -4.08 2.91
CA ARG A 97 11.63 -3.11 1.92
C ARG A 97 10.33 -2.43 2.34
N ARG A 98 10.18 -1.17 1.96
CA ARG A 98 8.98 -0.36 2.16
C ARG A 98 8.46 0.18 0.86
N LEU A 99 7.15 0.35 0.80
CA LEU A 99 6.47 0.87 -0.36
C LEU A 99 6.74 2.38 -0.46
N CYS A 100 7.15 2.82 -1.65
CA CYS A 100 7.50 4.20 -1.93
C CYS A 100 6.57 4.83 -2.96
N ILE A 101 6.27 6.11 -2.76
CA ILE A 101 5.38 6.89 -3.61
C ILE A 101 6.07 8.22 -3.92
N ARG A 102 5.87 8.73 -5.15
CA ARG A 102 6.41 10.04 -5.55
C ARG A 102 5.71 11.19 -4.84
N ASN A 103 6.41 12.31 -4.74
CA ASN A 103 5.85 13.52 -4.13
C ASN A 103 4.66 14.13 -4.87
N ASN A 104 4.49 13.83 -6.16
CA ASN A 104 3.36 14.30 -6.97
C ASN A 104 2.20 13.32 -7.06
N ASP A 105 2.34 12.10 -6.55
CA ASP A 105 1.23 11.16 -6.52
C ASP A 105 0.19 11.62 -5.48
N ASP A 106 -1.05 11.15 -5.63
CA ASP A 106 -2.19 11.56 -4.84
C ASP A 106 -1.95 11.36 -3.32
N VAL A 107 -2.34 12.37 -2.52
CA VAL A 107 -2.11 12.41 -1.07
C VAL A 107 -2.77 11.23 -0.36
N TYR A 108 -3.87 10.67 -0.89
CA TYR A 108 -4.54 9.51 -0.32
C TYR A 108 -3.77 8.23 -0.54
N ILE A 109 -3.23 8.05 -1.75
CA ILE A 109 -2.35 6.92 -2.04
C ILE A 109 -1.17 6.97 -1.07
N ARG A 110 -0.60 8.15 -0.85
CA ARG A 110 0.47 8.36 0.15
C ARG A 110 0.05 8.03 1.58
N SER A 111 -1.10 8.52 2.01
CA SER A 111 -1.60 8.24 3.35
C SER A 111 -1.88 6.75 3.55
N PHE A 112 -2.46 6.09 2.54
CA PHE A 112 -2.76 4.67 2.58
C PHE A 112 -1.47 3.86 2.70
N ILE A 113 -0.49 4.13 1.83
CA ILE A 113 0.80 3.43 1.87
C ILE A 113 1.57 3.70 3.16
N SER A 114 1.44 4.87 3.78
CA SER A 114 1.99 5.09 5.11
C SER A 114 1.38 4.16 6.17
N GLU A 115 0.10 3.79 6.06
CA GLU A 115 -0.51 2.81 6.95
C GLU A 115 -0.09 1.39 6.59
N VAL A 116 -0.01 1.06 5.29
CA VAL A 116 0.50 -0.25 4.82
C VAL A 116 1.92 -0.49 5.30
N ASN A 117 2.80 0.52 5.22
CA ASN A 117 4.17 0.40 5.71
C ASN A 117 4.24 0.11 7.23
N LYS A 118 3.29 0.59 8.03
CA LYS A 118 3.22 0.18 9.46
C LYS A 118 2.85 -1.28 9.61
N VAL A 119 1.95 -1.79 8.77
CA VAL A 119 1.63 -3.23 8.75
C VAL A 119 2.88 -4.03 8.36
N LEU A 120 3.65 -3.57 7.37
CA LEU A 120 4.92 -4.17 7.01
C LEU A 120 5.94 -4.13 8.16
N ASP A 121 6.00 -3.03 8.92
CA ASP A 121 6.84 -2.94 10.12
C ASP A 121 6.47 -4.01 11.16
N GLU A 122 5.18 -4.23 11.41
CA GLU A 122 4.74 -5.27 12.33
C GLU A 122 5.02 -6.69 11.78
N LEU A 123 4.83 -6.92 10.48
CA LEU A 123 5.17 -8.19 9.84
C LEU A 123 6.67 -8.51 9.93
N GLU A 124 7.53 -7.50 9.73
CA GLU A 124 8.98 -7.67 9.88
C GLU A 124 9.35 -8.03 11.32
N LYS A 125 8.79 -7.33 12.32
CA LYS A 125 9.01 -7.68 13.73
C LYS A 125 8.57 -9.09 14.06
N MET A 126 7.40 -9.52 13.58
CA MET A 126 6.91 -10.88 13.77
C MET A 126 7.86 -11.91 13.17
N LYS A 127 8.42 -11.63 11.99
CA LYS A 127 9.40 -12.50 11.35
C LYS A 127 10.70 -12.60 12.15
N LEU A 128 11.26 -11.47 12.56
CA LEU A 128 12.47 -11.42 13.38
C LEU A 128 12.28 -12.16 14.70
N PHE A 129 11.15 -11.95 15.37
CA PHE A 129 10.80 -12.68 16.59
C PHE A 129 10.72 -14.19 16.35
N LYS A 130 10.12 -14.63 15.24
CA LYS A 130 10.07 -16.05 14.88
C LYS A 130 11.47 -16.63 14.62
N GLU A 131 12.34 -15.90 13.94
CA GLU A 131 13.73 -16.31 13.69
C GLU A 131 14.53 -16.42 15.00
N GLU A 132 14.38 -15.45 15.90
CA GLU A 132 15.00 -15.47 17.24
C GLU A 132 14.48 -16.63 18.10
N LEU A 133 13.16 -16.86 18.11
CA LEU A 133 12.58 -18.02 18.79
C LEU A 133 13.14 -19.33 18.25
N HIS A 134 13.23 -19.47 16.93
CA HIS A 134 13.77 -20.67 16.31
C HIS A 134 15.22 -20.90 16.71
N ALA A 135 16.06 -19.86 16.66
CA ALA A 135 17.46 -19.94 17.07
C ALA A 135 17.62 -20.30 18.56
N ASN A 136 16.81 -19.72 19.43
CA ASN A 136 16.83 -20.01 20.87
C ASN A 136 16.41 -21.46 21.16
N ILE A 137 15.35 -21.94 20.50
CA ILE A 137 14.89 -23.33 20.66
C ILE A 137 15.95 -24.31 20.15
N ASP A 138 16.55 -24.03 18.99
CA ASP A 138 17.59 -24.88 18.40
C ASP A 138 18.84 -24.97 19.31
N TYR A 139 19.28 -23.83 19.85
CA TYR A 139 20.39 -23.78 20.81
C TYR A 139 20.14 -24.61 22.08
N GLU A 140 18.95 -24.47 22.68
CA GLU A 140 18.59 -25.22 23.89
C GLU A 140 18.47 -26.72 23.60
N LEU A 141 17.92 -27.10 22.45
CA LEU A 141 17.84 -28.50 22.03
C LEU A 141 19.24 -29.10 21.81
N GLN A 142 20.16 -28.37 21.17
CA GLN A 142 21.55 -28.81 21.01
C GLN A 142 22.24 -29.01 22.36
N ASN A 143 22.03 -28.09 23.31
CA ASN A 143 22.54 -28.22 24.68
C ASN A 143 22.00 -29.49 25.36
N ILE A 144 20.69 -29.75 25.27
CA ILE A 144 20.08 -30.97 25.78
C ILE A 144 20.69 -32.22 25.13
N VAL A 145 20.83 -32.25 23.80
CA VAL A 145 21.44 -33.37 23.06
C VAL A 145 22.85 -33.64 23.58
N SER A 146 23.68 -32.61 23.73
CA SER A 146 25.05 -32.76 24.24
C SER A 146 25.10 -33.30 25.68
N LEU A 147 24.10 -33.00 26.52
CA LEU A 147 23.99 -33.54 27.88
C LEU A 147 23.60 -35.02 27.88
N PHE A 148 22.85 -35.48 26.88
CA PHE A 148 22.50 -36.89 26.72
C PHE A 148 23.63 -37.73 26.11
N GLU A 149 24.48 -37.14 25.26
CA GLU A 149 25.65 -37.82 24.70
C GLU A 149 26.77 -38.03 25.74
N ASN A 150 26.86 -37.15 26.74
CA ASN A 150 27.78 -37.30 27.86
C ASN A 150 27.29 -38.37 28.85
N ARG A 151 27.87 -39.58 28.77
CA ARG A 151 27.49 -40.76 29.59
C ARG A 151 27.70 -40.59 31.11
N ASP A 152 28.40 -39.56 31.56
CA ASP A 152 28.66 -39.27 32.98
C ASP A 152 27.60 -38.37 33.65
N VAL A 153 26.60 -37.88 32.90
CA VAL A 153 25.57 -37.00 33.46
C VAL A 153 24.46 -37.81 34.13
N SER A 154 24.22 -37.55 35.41
CA SER A 154 23.13 -38.14 36.19
C SER A 154 21.76 -37.95 35.50
N GLY A 155 20.92 -39.00 35.50
CA GLY A 155 19.56 -38.94 34.98
C GLY A 155 18.67 -37.88 35.65
N GLU A 156 18.96 -37.47 36.89
CA GLU A 156 18.28 -36.34 37.53
C GLU A 156 18.61 -35.02 36.84
N LYS A 157 19.88 -34.80 36.48
CA LYS A 157 20.33 -33.56 35.82
C LYS A 157 19.76 -33.45 34.40
N GLN A 158 19.63 -34.57 33.70
CA GLN A 158 18.92 -34.64 32.42
C GLN A 158 17.42 -34.28 32.58
N ARG A 159 16.77 -34.81 33.61
CA ARG A 159 15.35 -34.53 33.90
C ARG A 159 15.11 -33.07 34.28
N GLU A 160 15.97 -32.48 35.11
CA GLU A 160 15.90 -31.06 35.50
C GLU A 160 16.02 -30.15 34.27
N THR A 161 16.99 -30.42 33.39
CA THR A 161 17.19 -29.61 32.18
C THR A 161 16.00 -29.70 31.22
N MET A 162 15.39 -30.89 31.09
CA MET A 162 14.20 -31.11 30.27
C MET A 162 12.97 -30.34 30.82
N ILE A 163 12.80 -30.31 32.15
CA ILE A 163 11.73 -29.56 32.81
C ILE A 163 11.93 -28.06 32.60
N ALA A 164 13.16 -27.56 32.80
CA ALA A 164 13.49 -26.15 32.61
C ALA A 164 13.25 -25.70 31.16
N PHE A 165 13.59 -26.53 30.18
CA PHE A 165 13.26 -26.27 28.77
C PHE A 165 11.75 -26.22 28.54
N HIS A 166 10.99 -27.18 29.08
CA HIS A 166 9.53 -27.20 28.93
C HIS A 166 8.87 -25.96 29.53
N GLU A 167 9.27 -25.53 30.73
CA GLU A 167 8.78 -24.29 31.34
C GLU A 167 9.11 -23.07 30.48
N LYS A 168 10.34 -22.96 29.98
CA LYS A 168 10.78 -21.84 29.14
C LYS A 168 10.06 -21.79 27.80
N VAL A 169 9.77 -22.93 27.18
CA VAL A 169 8.92 -22.98 25.97
C VAL A 169 7.50 -22.53 26.31
N ASN A 170 6.93 -23.01 27.41
CA ASN A 170 5.56 -22.67 27.80
C ASN A 170 5.39 -21.17 28.13
N THR A 171 6.44 -20.48 28.60
CA THR A 171 6.41 -19.02 28.80
C THR A 171 6.52 -18.24 27.49
N LEU A 172 7.18 -18.76 26.46
CA LEU A 172 7.32 -18.10 25.15
C LEU A 172 6.03 -18.14 24.32
N PHE A 173 5.11 -19.07 24.62
CA PHE A 173 3.83 -19.23 23.90
C PHE A 173 2.60 -18.68 24.66
N LYS A 174 2.80 -18.01 25.81
CA LYS A 174 1.76 -17.29 26.57
C LYS A 174 1.78 -15.80 26.27
#